data_AF-A0A4U3MI63-F1
#
_entry.id   AF-A0A4U3MI63-F1
#
_cell.length_a   1.000
_cell.length_b   1.000
_cell.length_c   1.000
_cell.angle_alpha   90.00
_cell.angle_beta   90.00
_cell.angle_gamma   90.00
#
_symmetry.space_group_name_H-M   'P 1'
#
loop_
_entity.id
_entity.type
_entity.pdbx_description
1 polymer ?
#
loop_
_entity_poly.entity_id
_entity_poly.type
_entity_poly.pdbx_seq_one_letter_code
_entity_poly.pdbx_strand_id
1 'polypeptide(L)' 'MKRIILMGAIGCGKTTLCQALQGKELIYDKTQAVEFHTEMIDTPGEFILHRQYYNAL' A
#
# COMPACT_ATOMS: atom_id res chain seq x y z
N MET A 1 10.93 -8.77 13.13
CA MET A 1 9.87 -7.77 13.32
C MET A 1 8.72 -8.11 12.39
N LYS A 2 7.47 -7.96 12.84
CA LYS A 2 6.27 -8.20 12.01
C LYS A 2 5.92 -6.88 11.30
N ARG A 3 5.48 -6.93 10.04
CA ARG A 3 5.00 -5.75 9.29
C ARG A 3 3.55 -5.97 8.88
N ILE A 4 2.78 -4.88 8.83
CA ILE A 4 1.39 -4.89 8.36
C ILE A 4 1.37 -4.68 6.85
N ILE A 5 0.68 -5.53 6.09
CA ILE A 5 0.45 -5.30 4.66
C ILE A 5 -0.88 -4.58 4.45
N LEU A 6 -0.87 -3.45 3.75
CA LEU A 6 -2.09 -2.73 3.37
C LEU A 6 -2.58 -3.23 2.02
N MET A 7 -3.77 -3.82 1.99
CA MET A 7 -4.42 -4.34 0.79
C MET A 7 -5.85 -3.79 0.66
N GLY A 8 -6.23 -3.44 -0.57
CA GLY A 8 -7.53 -2.85 -0.86
C GLY A 8 -7.54 -2.21 -2.25
N ALA A 9 -8.73 -1.90 -2.76
CA ALA A 9 -8.92 -1.34 -4.10
C ALA A 9 -8.15 -0.03 -4.32
N ILE A 10 -8.00 0.36 -5.59
CA ILE A 10 -7.45 1.67 -5.96
C ILE A 10 -8.32 2.77 -5.34
N GLY A 11 -7.69 3.80 -4.76
CA GLY A 11 -8.39 4.95 -4.19
C GLY A 11 -8.99 4.73 -2.79
N CYS A 12 -8.84 3.56 -2.16
CA CYS A 12 -9.38 3.31 -0.81
C CYS A 12 -8.54 3.90 0.34
N GLY A 13 -7.49 4.70 0.04
CA GLY A 13 -6.71 5.43 1.04
C GLY A 13 -5.53 4.68 1.67
N LYS A 14 -5.02 3.59 1.09
CA LYS A 14 -3.87 2.82 1.62
C LYS A 14 -2.63 3.69 1.84
N THR A 15 -2.19 4.35 0.78
CA THR A 15 -1.00 5.22 0.80
C THR A 15 -1.18 6.41 1.72
N THR A 16 -2.38 7.00 1.74
CA THR A 16 -2.74 8.07 2.69
C THR A 16 -2.66 7.60 4.14
N LEU A 17 -3.13 6.38 4.44
CA LEU A 17 -3.03 5.79 5.77
C LEU A 17 -1.57 5.50 6.14
N CYS A 18 -0.75 4.98 5.21
CA CYS A 18 0.69 4.82 5.40
C CYS A 18 1.35 6.16 5.77
N GLN A 19 1.11 7.21 5.00
CA GLN A 19 1.67 8.54 5.25
C GLN A 19 1.24 9.08 6.63
N ALA A 20 -0.05 8.97 6.96
CA ALA A 20 -0.59 9.43 8.25
C ALA A 20 0.05 8.70 9.45
N LEU A 21 0.16 7.36 9.38
CA LEU A 21 0.76 6.55 10.45
C LEU A 21 2.26 6.79 10.61
N GLN A 22 2.92 7.28 9.56
CA GLN A 22 4.34 7.66 9.58
C GLN A 22 4.57 9.13 9.93
N GLY A 23 3.53 9.93 10.13
CA GLY A 23 3.65 11.38 10.34
C GLY A 23 4.22 12.13 9.12
N LYS A 24 4.05 11.59 7.91
CA LYS A 24 4.43 12.25 6.65
C LYS A 24 3.38 13.25 6.21
N GLU A 25 3.78 14.19 5.35
CA GLU A 25 2.85 15.07 4.65
C GLU A 25 1.87 14.26 3.80
N LEU A 26 0.59 14.65 3.83
CA LEU A 26 -0.45 13.98 3.05
C LEU A 26 -0.48 14.51 1.63
N ILE A 27 0.19 13.80 0.73
CA ILE A 27 0.24 14.13 -0.70
C ILE A 27 -0.34 13.00 -1.53
N TYR A 28 -0.93 13.35 -2.67
CA TYR A 28 -1.33 12.35 -3.64
C TYR A 28 -0.08 11.64 -4.17
N ASP A 29 -0.02 10.35 -3.87
CA ASP A 29 1.05 9.48 -4.30
C ASP A 29 0.44 8.15 -4.73
N LYS A 30 0.54 7.82 -6.02
CA LYS A 30 -0.03 6.58 -6.54
C LYS A 30 1.04 5.50 -6.51
N THR A 31 0.88 4.56 -5.58
CA THR A 31 1.70 3.35 -5.49
C THR A 31 1.59 2.50 -6.76
N GLN A 32 2.70 2.34 -7.48
CA GLN A 32 2.80 1.51 -8.70
C GLN A 32 3.55 0.19 -8.47
N ALA A 33 4.23 0.07 -7.33
CA ALA A 33 4.99 -1.10 -6.93
C ALA A 33 4.78 -1.39 -5.44
N VAL A 34 5.18 -2.57 -4.97
CA VAL A 34 5.15 -2.88 -3.53
C VAL A 34 6.20 -2.02 -2.83
N GLU A 35 5.77 -1.25 -1.83
CA GLU A 35 6.64 -0.34 -1.08
C GLU A 35 6.83 -0.82 0.35
N PHE A 36 8.09 -0.91 0.76
CA PHE A 36 8.45 -1.37 2.10
C PHE A 36 8.72 -0.19 3.02
N HIS A 37 8.03 -0.18 4.15
CA HIS A 37 8.25 0.74 5.25
C HIS A 37 8.70 -0.03 6.50
N THR A 38 9.09 0.70 7.55
CA THR A 38 9.58 0.11 8.81
C THR A 38 8.57 -0.87 9.42
N GLU A 39 7.31 -0.44 9.56
CA GLU A 39 6.24 -1.21 10.22
C GLU A 39 5.19 -1.77 9.25
N MET A 40 5.29 -1.44 7.96
CA MET A 40 4.22 -1.68 6.99
C MET A 40 4.72 -1.92 5.57
N ILE A 41 3.85 -2.48 4.75
CA ILE A 41 4.05 -2.73 3.32
C ILE A 41 2.83 -2.13 2.62
N ASP A 42 3.05 -1.14 1.76
CA ASP A 42 2.00 -0.59 0.89
C ASP A 42 1.98 -1.36 -0.44
N THR A 43 0.79 -1.61 -0.98
CA THR A 43 0.62 -2.41 -2.21
C THR A 43 -0.20 -1.67 -3.25
N PRO A 44 0.08 -1.88 -4.56
CA PRO A 44 -0.77 -1.34 -5.61
C PRO A 44 -2.20 -1.89 -5.50
N GLY A 45 -3.20 -1.03 -5.64
CA GLY A 45 -4.60 -1.45 -5.53
C GLY A 45 -5.05 -2.38 -6.66
N GLU A 46 -4.34 -2.34 -7.79
CA GLU A 46 -4.47 -3.21 -8.96
C GLU A 46 -4.36 -4.69 -8.58
N PHE A 47 -3.63 -5.02 -7.52
CA PHE A 47 -3.37 -6.40 -7.14
C PHE A 47 -4.63 -7.10 -6.64
N ILE A 48 -5.51 -6.36 -5.94
CA ILE A 48 -6.82 -6.87 -5.48
C ILE A 48 -7.84 -6.95 -6.62
N LEU A 49 -7.69 -6.12 -7.65
CA LEU A 49 -8.59 -6.11 -8.81
C LEU A 49 -8.32 -7.26 -9.77
N HIS A 50 -7.08 -7.76 -9.80
CA HIS A 50 -6.67 -8.81 -10.73
C HIS A 50 -5.98 -9.96 -9.99
N ARG A 51 -6.69 -11.08 -9.78
CA ARG A 51 -6.18 -12.29 -9.11
C ARG A 51 -4.82 -12.78 -9.64
N GLN A 52 -4.51 -12.55 -10.91
CA GLN A 52 -3.22 -12.91 -11.52
C GLN A 52 -2.02 -12.23 -10.85
N TYR A 53 -2.22 -11.07 -10.23
CA TYR A 53 -1.17 -10.32 -9.53
C TYR A 53 -0.94 -10.79 -8.09
N TYR A 54 -1.74 -11.72 -7.56
CA TYR A 54 -1.53 -12.26 -6.21
C TYR A 54 -0.19 -13.00 -6.07
N ASN A 55 0.34 -13.57 -7.16
CA ASN A 55 1.64 -14.25 -7.13
C ASN A 55 2.82 -13.27 -6.96
N ALA A 56 2.59 -11.97 -7.12
CA ALA A 56 3.61 -10.93 -6.93
C ALA A 56 3.67 -10.39 -5.49
N LEU A 57 2.78 -10.87 -4.60
CA LEU A 57 2.74 -10.58 -3.16
C LEU A 57 3.38 -11.71 -2.36
#